data_AF-A0A9P0FP17-F1
#
_entry.id   AF-A0A9P0FP17-F1
#
_cell.length_a   1.000
_cell.length_b   1.000
_cell.length_c   1.000
_cell.angle_alpha   90.00
_cell.angle_beta   90.00
_cell.angle_gamma   90.00
#
_symmetry.space_group_name_H-M   'P 1'
#
loop_
_entity.id
_entity.type
_entity.pdbx_description
1 polymer ?
#
loop_
_entity_poly.entity_id
_entity_poly.type
_entity_poly.pdbx_seq_one_letter_code
_entity_poly.pdbx_strand_id
1 'polypeptide(L)'
;MANPTEKTFLLPEDETPRYIFGYGSQFQRRYQTRKFQCCVATVILSIILTIITGLIIFISVGQHELPPDTPDNLTLNFLTLTQFPIGDVNLTEVHKEDEWDDIVNMGVAALKERDTNEDKVRSLPIQSPGHRHQMVVSTSKKARHISRIGYIEDHATQFLIK
;
A
#
# COMPACT_ATOMS: atom_id res chain seq x y z
N MET A 1 -38.82 -28.60 12.89
CA MET A 1 -37.42 -28.23 12.61
C MET A 1 -37.43 -27.19 11.51
N ALA A 2 -37.17 -25.94 11.85
CA ALA A 2 -37.22 -24.82 10.93
C ALA A 2 -35.89 -24.69 10.19
N ASN A 3 -35.91 -24.84 8.87
CA ASN A 3 -34.74 -24.55 8.03
C ASN A 3 -34.67 -23.04 7.79
N PRO A 4 -33.52 -22.38 8.02
CA PRO A 4 -33.35 -20.97 7.68
C PRO A 4 -33.33 -20.81 6.16
N THR A 5 -34.39 -20.22 5.60
CA THR A 5 -34.42 -19.74 4.22
C THR A 5 -33.71 -18.38 4.17
N GLU A 6 -32.41 -18.40 3.93
CA GLU A 6 -31.69 -17.21 3.50
C GLU A 6 -32.25 -16.77 2.14
N LYS A 7 -33.07 -15.72 2.16
CA LYS A 7 -33.58 -15.04 0.98
C LYS A 7 -32.42 -14.32 0.28
N THR A 8 -31.65 -15.03 -0.53
CA THR A 8 -30.88 -14.38 -1.59
C THR A 8 -31.87 -13.84 -2.61
N PHE A 9 -31.86 -12.52 -2.81
CA PHE A 9 -32.64 -11.84 -3.84
C PHE A 9 -32.35 -12.49 -5.20
N LEU A 10 -33.34 -13.18 -5.77
CA LEU A 10 -33.26 -13.75 -7.11
C LEU A 10 -33.20 -12.57 -8.10
N LEU A 11 -32.06 -12.43 -8.77
CA LEU A 11 -31.94 -11.58 -9.95
C LEU A 11 -32.82 -12.17 -11.07
N PRO A 12 -33.48 -11.34 -11.89
CA PRO A 12 -34.30 -11.80 -12.99
C PRO A 12 -33.46 -12.50 -14.07
N GLU A 13 -34.08 -13.51 -14.67
CA GLU A 13 -33.56 -14.43 -15.69
C GLU A 13 -33.58 -13.77 -17.08
N ASP A 14 -32.88 -12.64 -17.25
CA ASP A 14 -32.67 -12.05 -18.57
C ASP A 14 -31.34 -12.57 -19.15
N GLU A 15 -31.46 -13.39 -20.20
CA GLU A 15 -30.39 -13.82 -21.09
C GLU A 15 -29.70 -12.62 -21.75
N THR A 16 -28.72 -12.04 -21.08
CA THR A 16 -27.45 -11.60 -21.67
C THR A 16 -26.56 -11.11 -20.54
N PRO A 17 -25.31 -11.58 -20.41
CA PRO A 17 -24.32 -10.86 -19.63
C PRO A 17 -24.10 -9.53 -20.35
N ARG A 18 -24.75 -8.48 -19.86
CA ARG A 18 -24.42 -7.10 -20.17
C ARG A 18 -23.05 -6.85 -19.57
N TYR A 19 -22.00 -7.33 -20.23
CA TYR A 19 -20.63 -6.98 -19.90
C TYR A 19 -20.55 -5.45 -20.01
N ILE A 20 -20.59 -4.78 -18.86
CA ILE A 20 -20.40 -3.33 -18.75
C ILE A 20 -18.91 -3.05 -18.98
N PHE A 21 -18.42 -3.33 -20.19
CA PHE A 21 -17.24 -2.69 -20.72
C PHE A 21 -17.71 -1.41 -21.40
N GLY A 22 -17.86 -0.32 -20.64
CA GLY A 22 -18.09 0.98 -21.28
C GLY A 22 -18.56 2.15 -20.42
N TYR A 23 -19.17 1.95 -19.25
CA TYR A 23 -19.84 3.06 -18.54
C TYR A 23 -19.54 3.20 -17.04
N GLY A 24 -18.52 2.50 -16.51
CA GLY A 24 -18.19 2.56 -15.07
C GLY A 24 -17.04 3.51 -14.69
N SER A 25 -16.02 3.64 -15.54
CA SER A 25 -14.78 4.33 -15.16
C SER A 25 -14.89 5.85 -15.15
N GLN A 26 -15.76 6.45 -15.97
CA GLN A 26 -15.92 7.90 -16.08
C GLN A 26 -16.62 8.50 -14.84
N PHE A 27 -17.67 7.85 -14.31
CA PHE A 27 -18.39 8.33 -13.13
C PHE A 27 -17.61 8.11 -11.83
N GLN A 28 -16.99 6.94 -11.66
CA GLN A 28 -16.10 6.69 -10.53
C GLN A 28 -14.89 7.63 -10.56
N ARG A 29 -14.28 7.87 -11.72
CA ARG A 29 -13.17 8.84 -11.84
C ARG A 29 -13.62 10.26 -11.53
N ARG A 30 -14.78 10.72 -12.02
CA ARG A 30 -15.33 12.06 -11.70
C ARG A 30 -15.66 12.22 -10.22
N TYR A 31 -16.17 11.17 -9.57
CA TYR A 31 -16.45 11.18 -8.15
C TYR A 31 -15.17 11.21 -7.30
N GLN A 32 -14.15 10.42 -7.67
CA GLN A 32 -12.84 10.45 -7.02
C GLN A 32 -12.10 11.76 -7.24
N THR A 33 -12.19 12.37 -8.44
CA THR A 33 -11.58 13.68 -8.70
C THR A 33 -12.24 14.78 -7.89
N ARG A 34 -13.57 14.73 -7.64
CA ARG A 34 -14.25 15.71 -6.78
C ARG A 34 -13.83 15.58 -5.32
N LYS A 35 -13.62 14.34 -4.83
CA LYS A 35 -13.07 14.11 -3.48
C LYS A 35 -11.65 14.63 -3.35
N PHE A 36 -10.81 14.39 -4.37
CA PHE A 36 -9.45 14.91 -4.40
C PHE A 36 -9.43 16.45 -4.46
N GLN A 37 -10.25 17.07 -5.29
CA GLN A 37 -10.37 18.53 -5.39
C GLN A 37 -10.87 19.16 -4.08
N CYS A 38 -11.84 18.54 -3.40
CA CYS A 38 -12.31 19.01 -2.10
C CYS A 38 -11.20 18.89 -1.03
N CYS A 39 -10.49 17.76 -1.00
CA CYS A 39 -9.38 17.56 -0.07
C CYS A 39 -8.26 18.57 -0.30
N VAL A 40 -7.81 18.75 -1.53
CA VAL A 40 -6.77 19.74 -1.89
C VAL A 40 -7.22 21.16 -1.56
N ALA A 41 -8.48 21.51 -1.81
CA ALA A 41 -9.02 22.82 -1.45
C ALA A 41 -9.03 23.04 0.08
N THR A 42 -9.41 22.03 0.87
CA THR A 42 -9.38 22.13 2.35
C THR A 42 -7.97 22.28 2.89
N VAL A 43 -6.99 21.58 2.31
CA VAL A 43 -5.57 21.71 2.70
C VAL A 43 -5.06 23.12 2.38
N ILE A 44 -5.32 23.62 1.17
CA ILE A 44 -4.88 24.97 0.78
C ILE A 44 -5.53 26.04 1.67
N LEU A 45 -6.84 25.94 1.96
CA LEU A 45 -7.52 26.87 2.87
C LEU A 45 -6.96 26.82 4.29
N SER A 46 -6.63 25.62 4.78
CA SER A 46 -6.01 25.47 6.11
C SER A 46 -4.64 26.16 6.17
N ILE A 47 -3.82 26.02 5.13
CA ILE A 47 -2.51 26.69 5.04
C ILE A 47 -2.69 28.21 5.02
N ILE A 48 -3.61 28.73 4.21
CA ILE A 48 -3.88 30.18 4.14
C ILE A 48 -4.35 30.70 5.50
N LEU A 49 -5.23 29.98 6.21
CA LEU A 49 -5.67 30.36 7.54
C LEU A 49 -4.51 30.40 8.54
N THR A 50 -3.63 29.38 8.53
CA THR A 50 -2.45 29.37 9.42
C THR A 50 -1.50 30.52 9.17
N ILE A 51 -1.30 30.91 7.90
CA ILE A 51 -0.46 32.06 7.52
C ILE A 51 -1.10 33.36 8.00
N ILE A 52 -2.41 33.54 7.80
CA ILE A 52 -3.12 34.73 8.25
C ILE A 52 -3.10 34.84 9.77
N THR A 53 -3.35 33.76 10.50
CA THR A 53 -3.27 33.77 11.97
C THR A 53 -1.84 34.02 12.45
N GLY A 54 -0.84 33.45 11.77
CA GLY A 54 0.58 33.68 12.07
C GLY A 54 0.97 35.14 11.87
N LEU A 55 0.49 35.78 10.79
CA LEU A 55 0.69 37.20 10.52
C LEU A 55 0.01 38.10 11.55
N ILE A 56 -1.22 37.78 11.96
CA ILE A 56 -1.93 38.53 13.00
C ILE A 56 -1.20 38.40 14.34
N ILE A 57 -0.76 37.19 14.70
CA ILE A 57 0.02 36.95 15.91
C ILE A 57 1.34 37.71 15.84
N PHE A 58 2.07 37.65 14.73
CA PHE A 58 3.33 38.37 14.54
C PHE A 58 3.17 39.88 14.69
N ILE A 59 2.12 40.47 14.13
CA ILE A 59 1.84 41.90 14.27
C ILE A 59 1.42 42.25 15.71
N SER A 60 0.64 41.40 16.38
CA SER A 60 0.20 41.62 17.77
C SER A 60 1.32 41.43 18.80
N VAL A 61 2.22 40.47 18.57
CA VAL A 61 3.37 40.17 19.44
C VAL A 61 4.50 41.17 19.19
N GLY A 62 4.63 41.69 17.97
CA GLY A 62 5.55 42.80 17.66
C GLY A 62 5.27 44.11 18.41
N GLN A 63 4.13 44.23 19.11
CA GLN A 63 3.83 45.36 20.00
C GLN A 63 3.98 45.04 21.50
N HIS A 64 4.25 43.79 21.87
CA HIS A 64 4.47 43.40 23.25
C HIS A 64 5.90 42.90 23.38
N GLU A 65 6.84 43.80 23.69
CA GLU A 65 8.14 43.38 24.19
C GLU A 65 7.90 42.54 25.46
N LEU A 66 8.20 41.25 25.37
CA LEU A 66 8.32 40.35 26.51
C LEU A 66 9.79 39.93 26.69
N PRO A 67 10.20 39.67 27.95
CA PRO A 67 11.59 39.56 28.39
C PRO A 67 12.29 38.30 27.83
N PRO A 68 13.63 38.23 27.93
CA PRO A 68 14.40 37.17 27.31
C PRO A 68 14.29 35.89 28.14
N ASP A 69 13.31 35.04 27.80
CA ASP A 69 13.24 33.70 28.37
C ASP A 69 13.99 32.70 27.46
N THR A 70 14.88 32.00 28.14
CA THR A 70 15.85 31.02 27.69
C THR A 70 15.28 29.95 26.74
N PRO A 71 16.04 29.53 25.70
CA PRO A 71 15.60 28.48 24.80
C PRO A 71 15.64 27.12 25.52
N ASP A 72 14.46 26.58 25.84
CA ASP A 72 14.31 25.19 26.25
C ASP A 72 14.62 24.27 25.07
N ASN A 73 15.88 23.85 24.98
CA ASN A 73 16.42 22.92 23.98
C ASN A 73 15.82 21.49 24.03
N LEU A 74 14.73 21.29 24.79
CA LEU A 74 14.11 19.98 25.02
C LEU A 74 13.36 19.46 23.79
N THR A 75 12.68 20.33 23.04
CA THR A 75 12.01 19.98 21.78
C THR A 75 13.00 19.73 20.65
N LEU A 76 14.11 20.49 20.62
CA LEU A 76 15.22 20.29 19.68
C LEU A 76 15.98 18.99 19.97
N ASN A 77 16.17 18.63 21.25
CA ASN A 77 16.78 17.36 21.65
C ASN A 77 15.91 16.13 21.32
N PHE A 78 14.58 16.25 21.37
CA PHE A 78 13.70 15.14 20.98
C PHE A 78 13.78 14.86 19.47
N LEU A 79 13.87 15.91 18.64
CA LEU A 79 14.01 15.81 17.19
C LEU A 79 15.40 15.28 16.76
N THR A 80 16.46 15.54 17.53
CA THR A 80 17.81 15.01 17.25
C THR A 80 18.01 13.59 17.78
N LEU A 81 17.26 13.16 18.80
CA LEU A 81 17.26 11.78 19.30
C LEU A 81 16.49 10.82 18.39
N THR A 82 15.50 11.31 17.64
CA THR A 82 14.91 10.57 16.52
C THR A 82 15.85 10.64 15.32
N GLN A 83 16.92 9.84 15.34
CA GLN A 83 17.91 9.73 14.27
C GLN A 83 17.28 9.24 12.96
N PHE A 84 16.71 10.18 12.21
CA PHE A 84 16.65 10.16 10.76
C PHE A 84 17.68 11.19 10.28
N PRO A 85 18.60 10.85 9.37
CA PRO A 85 18.54 9.73 8.44
C PRO A 85 19.08 8.42 9.01
N ILE A 86 18.44 7.31 8.64
CA ILE A 86 19.03 5.98 8.73
C ILE A 86 20.36 6.08 7.96
N GLY A 87 21.48 5.87 8.65
CA GLY A 87 22.78 5.89 7.98
C GLY A 87 22.78 4.83 6.88
N ASP A 88 23.14 5.23 5.67
CA ASP A 88 23.28 4.29 4.57
C ASP A 88 24.25 3.20 5.00
N VAL A 89 23.74 1.98 5.14
CA VAL A 89 24.60 0.83 5.40
C VAL A 89 25.44 0.70 4.14
N ASN A 90 26.74 0.87 4.27
CA ASN A 90 27.63 0.77 3.15
C ASN A 90 27.71 -0.71 2.74
N LEU A 91 26.80 -1.17 1.87
CA LEU A 91 26.89 -2.45 1.17
C LEU A 91 28.08 -2.40 0.20
N THR A 92 29.30 -2.34 0.74
CA THR A 92 30.56 -2.41 -0.02
C THR A 92 31.15 -3.80 -0.04
N GLU A 93 30.49 -4.77 0.61
CA GLU A 93 30.72 -6.18 0.29
C GLU A 93 30.08 -6.45 -1.07
N VAL A 94 30.78 -6.02 -2.11
CA VAL A 94 30.54 -6.45 -3.48
C VAL A 94 30.69 -7.97 -3.47
N HIS A 95 29.56 -8.65 -3.35
CA HIS A 95 29.49 -10.10 -3.43
C HIS A 95 30.12 -10.52 -4.76
N LYS A 96 30.94 -11.57 -4.71
CA LYS A 96 31.61 -12.09 -5.92
C LYS A 96 30.53 -12.49 -6.93
N GLU A 97 30.81 -12.36 -8.23
CA GLU A 97 29.83 -12.71 -9.28
C GLU A 97 29.24 -14.11 -9.09
N ASP A 98 30.03 -15.07 -8.59
CA ASP A 98 29.58 -16.44 -8.28
C ASP A 98 28.53 -16.52 -7.15
N GLU A 99 28.56 -15.60 -6.18
CA GLU A 99 27.61 -15.57 -5.07
C GLU A 99 26.22 -15.07 -5.53
N TRP A 100 26.17 -14.23 -6.55
CA TRP A 100 24.91 -13.74 -7.13
C TRP A 100 24.11 -14.84 -7.81
N ASP A 101 24.79 -15.72 -8.54
CA ASP A 101 24.14 -16.87 -9.18
C ASP A 101 23.57 -17.81 -8.12
N ASP A 102 24.30 -18.06 -7.03
CA ASP A 102 23.82 -18.88 -5.90
C ASP A 102 22.60 -18.25 -5.20
N ILE A 103 22.60 -16.93 -5.01
CA ILE A 103 21.48 -16.16 -4.44
C ILE A 103 20.23 -16.29 -5.31
N VAL A 104 20.38 -16.08 -6.63
CA VAL A 104 19.27 -16.18 -7.57
C VAL A 104 18.74 -17.61 -7.64
N ASN A 105 19.64 -18.60 -7.67
CA ASN A 105 19.28 -20.01 -7.69
C ASN A 105 18.49 -20.41 -6.43
N MET A 106 18.82 -19.85 -5.26
CA MET A 106 18.03 -20.04 -4.05
C MET A 106 16.62 -19.48 -4.18
N GLY A 107 16.47 -18.24 -4.67
CA GLY A 107 15.15 -17.63 -4.86
C GLY A 107 14.28 -18.44 -5.84
N VAL A 108 14.89 -18.98 -6.90
CA VAL A 108 14.23 -19.88 -7.85
C VAL A 108 13.85 -21.22 -7.19
N ALA A 109 14.71 -21.77 -6.33
CA ALA A 109 14.42 -23.00 -5.59
C ALA A 109 13.23 -22.81 -4.62
N ALA A 110 13.18 -21.68 -3.91
CA ALA A 110 12.06 -21.32 -3.04
C ALA A 110 10.74 -21.17 -3.84
N LEU A 111 10.80 -20.56 -5.02
CA LEU A 111 9.64 -20.45 -5.90
C LEU A 111 9.12 -21.83 -6.33
N LYS A 112 10.04 -22.74 -6.66
CA LYS A 112 9.69 -24.12 -7.03
C LYS A 112 9.07 -24.88 -5.86
N GLU A 113 9.59 -24.72 -4.65
CA GLU A 113 9.01 -25.30 -3.44
C GLU A 113 7.58 -24.80 -3.21
N ARG A 114 7.36 -23.48 -3.32
CA ARG A 114 6.02 -22.89 -3.22
C ARG A 114 5.04 -23.48 -4.22
N ASP A 115 5.44 -23.55 -5.49
CA ASP A 115 4.60 -24.11 -6.56
C ASP A 115 4.26 -25.60 -6.26
N THR A 116 5.23 -26.40 -5.80
CA THR A 116 4.95 -27.80 -5.40
C THR A 116 4.04 -27.93 -4.18
N ASN A 117 4.02 -26.92 -3.31
CA ASN A 117 3.12 -26.90 -2.16
C ASN A 117 1.72 -26.46 -2.58
N GLU A 118 1.60 -25.48 -3.47
CA GLU A 118 0.32 -25.08 -4.08
C GLU A 118 -0.34 -26.24 -4.82
N ASP A 119 0.44 -27.06 -5.54
CA ASP A 119 -0.07 -28.25 -6.24
C ASP A 119 -0.67 -29.31 -5.30
N LYS A 120 -0.19 -29.37 -4.04
CA LYS A 120 -0.72 -30.28 -3.01
C LYS A 120 -1.98 -29.74 -2.35
N VAL A 121 -2.28 -28.44 -2.48
CA VAL A 121 -3.49 -27.85 -1.91
C VAL A 121 -4.71 -28.34 -2.69
N ARG A 122 -5.63 -29.01 -2.00
CA ARG A 122 -6.87 -29.49 -2.62
C ARG A 122 -7.69 -28.30 -3.12
N SER A 123 -8.10 -28.36 -4.39
CA SER A 123 -8.99 -27.36 -4.96
C SER A 123 -10.34 -27.35 -4.22
N LEU A 124 -10.83 -26.17 -3.90
CA LEU A 124 -12.16 -26.00 -3.34
C LEU A 124 -13.24 -26.42 -4.36
N PRO A 125 -14.40 -26.91 -3.90
CA PRO A 125 -15.53 -27.19 -4.78
C PRO A 125 -15.97 -25.92 -5.53
N ILE A 126 -16.25 -26.05 -6.83
CA ILE A 126 -16.53 -24.94 -7.78
C ILE A 126 -17.69 -24.03 -7.33
N GLN A 127 -18.61 -24.54 -6.50
CA GLN A 127 -19.75 -23.77 -5.99
C GLN A 127 -19.62 -23.32 -4.54
N SER A 128 -18.48 -23.56 -3.88
CA SER A 128 -18.28 -23.15 -2.50
C SER A 128 -18.09 -21.62 -2.38
N PRO A 129 -18.53 -20.99 -1.28
CA PRO A 129 -18.26 -19.57 -1.01
C PRO A 129 -16.77 -19.23 -1.08
N GLY A 130 -15.90 -20.14 -0.61
CA GLY A 130 -14.45 -19.99 -0.68
C GLY A 130 -13.92 -19.97 -2.12
N HIS A 131 -14.41 -20.84 -3.00
CA HIS A 131 -14.05 -20.82 -4.42
C HIS A 131 -14.43 -19.49 -5.09
N ARG A 132 -15.64 -18.98 -4.79
CA ARG A 132 -16.10 -17.68 -5.31
C ARG A 132 -15.20 -16.53 -4.83
N HIS A 133 -14.79 -16.54 -3.56
CA HIS A 133 -13.89 -15.54 -3.02
C HIS A 133 -12.50 -15.57 -3.69
N GLN A 134 -11.93 -16.76 -3.89
CA GLN A 134 -10.65 -16.91 -4.58
C GLN A 134 -10.71 -16.46 -6.05
N MET A 135 -11.82 -16.74 -6.74
CA MET A 135 -12.01 -16.33 -8.14
C MET A 135 -12.11 -14.80 -8.30
N VAL A 136 -12.62 -14.08 -7.30
CA VAL A 136 -12.61 -12.59 -7.30
C VAL A 136 -11.19 -12.04 -7.28
N VAL A 137 -10.23 -12.78 -6.71
CA VAL A 137 -8.80 -12.42 -6.67
C VAL A 137 -8.04 -12.98 -7.89
N SER A 138 -8.75 -13.45 -8.94
CA SER A 138 -8.08 -13.96 -10.13
C SER A 138 -7.22 -12.88 -10.81
N THR A 139 -5.90 -13.04 -10.71
CA THR A 139 -4.93 -12.11 -11.28
C THR A 139 -4.64 -12.43 -12.75
N SER A 140 -4.33 -11.39 -13.53
CA SER A 140 -3.90 -11.54 -14.93
C SER A 140 -2.56 -12.31 -15.02
N LYS A 141 -2.28 -12.94 -16.17
CA LYS A 141 -1.00 -13.64 -16.40
C LYS A 141 0.21 -12.72 -16.15
N LYS A 142 0.11 -11.45 -16.55
CA LYS A 142 1.16 -10.44 -16.31
C LYS A 142 1.36 -10.15 -14.82
N ALA A 143 0.27 -10.00 -14.07
CA ALA A 143 0.35 -9.78 -12.62
C ALA A 143 1.00 -10.99 -11.93
N ARG A 144 0.62 -12.22 -12.29
CA ARG A 144 1.27 -13.44 -11.75
C ARG A 144 2.76 -13.50 -12.05
N HIS A 145 3.17 -13.10 -13.25
CA HIS A 145 4.58 -13.06 -13.62
C HIS A 145 5.36 -12.07 -12.75
N ILE A 146 4.84 -10.85 -12.55
CA ILE A 146 5.46 -9.84 -11.69
C ILE A 146 5.51 -10.32 -10.24
N SER A 147 4.43 -10.91 -9.73
CA SER A 147 4.41 -11.47 -8.37
C SER A 147 5.44 -12.59 -8.18
N ARG A 148 5.67 -13.42 -9.20
CA ARG A 148 6.70 -14.47 -9.17
C ARG A 148 8.10 -13.87 -9.13
N ILE A 149 8.36 -12.81 -9.89
CA ILE A 149 9.65 -12.09 -9.86
C ILE A 149 9.88 -11.50 -8.47
N GLY A 150 8.91 -10.76 -7.93
CA GLY A 150 9.04 -10.15 -6.60
C GLY A 150 9.24 -11.19 -5.48
N TYR A 151 8.65 -12.38 -5.61
CA TYR A 151 8.89 -13.48 -4.67
C TYR A 151 10.33 -14.00 -4.71
N ILE A 152 10.91 -14.11 -5.91
CA ILE A 152 12.32 -14.49 -6.07
C ILE A 152 13.23 -13.42 -5.46
N GLU A 153 12.96 -12.14 -5.75
CA GLU A 153 13.74 -11.00 -5.24
C GLU A 153 13.69 -10.92 -3.71
N ASP A 154 12.52 -11.07 -3.09
CA ASP A 154 12.39 -11.04 -1.63
C ASP A 154 13.21 -12.16 -0.96
N HIS A 155 13.11 -13.39 -1.46
CA HIS A 155 13.92 -14.50 -0.94
C HIS A 155 15.41 -14.33 -1.20
N ALA A 156 15.80 -13.77 -2.35
CA ALA A 156 17.18 -13.45 -2.66
C ALA A 156 17.75 -12.40 -1.69
N THR A 157 17.00 -11.34 -1.40
CA THR A 157 17.44 -10.28 -0.47
C THR A 157 17.57 -10.77 0.97
N GLN A 158 16.71 -11.70 1.42
CA GLN A 158 16.84 -12.31 2.75
C GLN A 158 18.16 -13.07 2.92
N PHE A 159 18.71 -13.65 1.85
CA PHE A 159 20.00 -14.31 1.90
C PHE A 159 21.17 -13.32 1.93
N LEU A 160 21.01 -12.18 1.26
CA LEU A 160 21.99 -11.10 1.19
C LEU A 160 22.17 -10.33 2.50
N ILE A 161 21.12 -10.27 3.33
CA ILE A 161 21.10 -9.54 4.61
C ILE A 161 21.61 -10.41 5.78
N LYS A 162 21.93 -11.68 5.53
CA LYS A 162 22.31 -12.66 6.55
C LYS A 162 23.74 -12.48 7.05
#